data_AF-A0A3S0EH73-F1
#
_entry.id   AF-A0A3S0EH73-F1
#
_cell.length_a   1.000
_cell.length_b   1.000
_cell.length_c   1.000
_cell.angle_alpha   90.00
_cell.angle_beta   90.00
_cell.angle_gamma   90.00
#
_symmetry.space_group_name_H-M   'P 1'
#
loop_
_entity.id
_entity.type
_entity.pdbx_description
1 polymer ?
#
loop_
_entity_poly.entity_id
_entity_poly.type
_entity_poly.pdbx_seq_one_letter_code
_entity_poly.pdbx_strand_id
1 'polypeptide(L)' 'MIIVCPRCGSLNKAPDSKLRSGNLPNCGRCHAPLFDGHPADLGSAEDFDRMIGKTELPVLVDFWAGWCGPRSAS' A
#
# COMPACT_ATOMS: atom_id res chain seq x y z
N MET A 1 12.98 -3.68 5.90
CA MET A 1 11.53 -3.45 5.85
C MET A 1 10.91 -4.35 4.79
N ILE A 2 9.82 -5.03 5.15
CA ILE A 2 8.93 -5.74 4.26
C ILE A 2 7.77 -4.81 3.92
N ILE A 3 7.46 -4.71 2.63
CA ILE A 3 6.37 -3.92 2.10
C ILE A 3 5.53 -4.83 1.22
N VAL A 4 4.24 -4.92 1.49
CA VAL A 4 3.29 -5.60 0.59
C VAL A 4 3.07 -4.68 -0.62
N CYS A 5 3.09 -5.24 -1.84
CA CYS A 5 2.78 -4.47 -3.04
C CYS A 5 1.26 -4.24 -3.12
N PRO A 6 0.77 -2.98 -3.16
CA PRO A 6 -0.66 -2.70 -3.21
C PRO A 6 -1.34 -3.19 -4.51
N ARG A 7 -0.57 -3.50 -5.55
CA ARG A 7 -1.09 -3.90 -6.87
C ARG A 7 -1.19 -5.41 -7.07
N CYS A 8 -0.25 -6.19 -6.52
CA CYS A 8 -0.19 -7.63 -6.74
C CYS A 8 -0.05 -8.45 -5.46
N GLY A 9 -0.06 -7.78 -4.30
CA GLY A 9 0.08 -8.39 -2.99
C GLY A 9 1.49 -8.93 -2.69
N SER A 10 2.45 -8.95 -3.61
CA SER A 10 3.77 -9.56 -3.34
C SER A 10 4.52 -8.90 -2.18
N LEU A 11 5.34 -9.66 -1.45
CA LEU A 11 6.21 -9.12 -0.41
C LEU A 11 7.51 -8.61 -1.04
N ASN A 12 7.87 -7.37 -0.72
CA ASN A 12 9.06 -6.71 -1.24
C ASN A 12 9.97 -6.30 -0.09
N LYS A 13 11.27 -6.60 -0.22
CA LYS A 13 12.28 -6.17 0.74
C LYS A 13 12.79 -4.79 0.33
N ALA A 14 12.62 -3.81 1.22
CA ALA A 14 13.18 -2.48 1.08
C ALA A 14 14.10 -2.18 2.29
N PRO A 15 15.40 -1.90 2.09
CA PRO A 15 16.27 -1.43 3.15
C PRO A 15 15.79 -0.08 3.68
N ASP A 16 15.72 0.10 5.00
CA ASP A 16 15.31 1.37 5.63
C ASP A 16 16.18 2.55 5.15
N SER A 17 17.49 2.34 5.02
CA SER A 17 18.42 3.36 4.51
C SER A 17 18.08 3.84 3.09
N LYS A 18 17.58 2.96 2.22
CA LYS A 18 17.15 3.31 0.85
C LYS A 18 15.86 4.12 0.87
N LEU A 19 14.90 3.76 1.72
CA LEU A 19 13.66 4.51 1.87
C LEU A 19 13.94 5.92 2.41
N ARG A 20 14.80 6.04 3.42
CA ARG A 20 15.20 7.33 4.00
C ARG A 20 15.96 8.23 3.02
N SER A 21 16.69 7.66 2.07
CA SER A 21 17.34 8.44 1.01
C SER A 21 16.38 8.86 -0.12
N GLY A 22 15.07 8.65 0.04
CA GLY A 22 14.06 8.98 -0.98
C GLY A 22 14.02 8.00 -2.16
N ASN A 23 14.64 6.82 -2.05
CA ASN A 23 14.53 5.80 -3.08
C ASN A 23 13.15 5.13 -2.97
N LEU A 24 12.35 5.23 -4.04
CA LEU A 24 11.04 4.61 -4.14
C LEU A 24 11.14 3.38 -5.06
N PRO A 25 11.32 2.16 -4.51
CA PRO A 25 11.54 0.98 -5.31
C PRO A 25 10.26 0.52 -6.03
N ASN A 26 10.46 -0.14 -7.16
CA ASN A 26 9.41 -0.88 -7.84
C ASN A 26 9.26 -2.28 -7.23
N CYS A 27 8.08 -2.87 -7.41
CA CYS A 27 7.79 -4.23 -7.03
C CYS A 27 8.66 -5.22 -7.82
N GLY A 28 9.29 -6.17 -7.12
CA GLY A 28 10.11 -7.21 -7.76
C GLY A 28 9.31 -8.26 -8.55
N ARG A 29 7.97 -8.30 -8.41
CA ARG A 29 7.10 -9.25 -9.13
C ARG A 29 6.35 -8.62 -10.30
N CYS A 30 5.67 -7.50 -10.10
CA CYS A 30 4.87 -6.86 -11.15
C CYS A 30 5.50 -5.58 -11.71
N HIS A 31 6.66 -5.16 -11.18
CA HIS A 31 7.39 -3.95 -11.61
C HIS A 31 6.64 -2.61 -11.44
N ALA A 32 5.43 -2.61 -10.88
CA ALA A 32 4.72 -1.40 -10.52
C ALA A 32 5.42 -0.66 -9.36
N PRO A 33 5.32 0.67 -9.27
CA PRO A 33 5.81 1.42 -8.12
C PRO A 33 5.21 0.90 -6.82
N LEU A 34 6.02 0.77 -5.76
CA LEU A 34 5.49 0.50 -4.42
C LEU A 34 4.88 1.75 -3.77
N PHE A 35 5.26 2.93 -4.24
CA PHE A 35 4.77 4.23 -3.80
C PHE A 35 4.46 5.08 -5.03
N ASP A 36 3.18 5.26 -5.33
CA ASP A 36 2.69 6.08 -6.45
C ASP A 36 1.93 7.34 -5.99
N GLY A 37 1.89 7.58 -4.68
CA GLY A 37 1.25 8.76 -4.08
C GLY A 37 -0.28 8.69 -4.02
N HIS A 38 -0.88 7.56 -4.38
CA HIS A 38 -2.33 7.37 -4.37
C HIS A 38 -2.75 6.27 -3.37
N PRO A 39 -3.93 6.39 -2.75
CA PRO A 39 -4.50 5.29 -1.98
C PRO A 39 -4.74 4.06 -2.88
N ALA A 40 -4.47 2.88 -2.33
CA ALA A 40 -4.84 1.63 -2.98
C ALA A 40 -6.19 1.16 -2.43
N ASP A 41 -7.14 0.92 -3.32
CA ASP A 41 -8.41 0.31 -2.96
C ASP A 41 -8.20 -1.19 -2.72
N LEU A 42 -8.65 -1.69 -1.57
CA LEU A 42 -8.51 -3.10 -1.20
C LEU A 42 -9.85 -3.81 -1.40
N GLY A 43 -9.86 -4.81 -2.28
CA GLY A 43 -11.09 -5.49 -2.70
C GLY A 43 -11.59 -6.56 -1.73
N SER A 44 -10.82 -6.93 -0.71
CA SER A 44 -11.18 -7.99 0.23
C SER A 44 -10.60 -7.76 1.64
N ALA A 45 -11.21 -8.39 2.64
CA ALA A 45 -10.69 -8.42 4.00
C ALA A 45 -9.31 -9.12 4.08
N GLU A 46 -9.09 -10.14 3.26
CA GLU A 46 -7.80 -10.84 3.19
C GLU A 46 -6.68 -9.95 2.66
N ASP A 47 -6.97 -9.09 1.67
CA ASP A 47 -6.02 -8.09 1.19
C ASP A 47 -5.68 -7.08 2.29
N PHE A 48 -6.69 -6.62 3.02
CA PHE A 48 -6.53 -5.75 4.18
C PHE A 48 -5.63 -6.37 5.27
N ASP A 49 -5.97 -7.58 5.71
CA ASP A 49 -5.22 -8.30 6.74
C ASP A 49 -3.77 -8.54 6.33
N ARG A 50 -3.56 -8.88 5.05
CA ARG A 50 -2.23 -9.03 4.49
C ARG A 50 -1.48 -7.70 4.50
N MET A 51 -2.13 -6.62 4.09
CA MET A 51 -1.50 -5.31 3.95
C MET A 51 -1.02 -4.78 5.30
N ILE A 52 -1.87 -4.82 6.33
CA ILE A 52 -1.53 -4.37 7.68
C ILE A 52 -0.61 -5.36 8.39
N GLY A 53 -0.87 -6.67 8.27
CA GLY A 53 -0.16 -7.68 9.03
C GLY A 53 1.27 -7.97 8.55
N LYS A 54 1.63 -7.56 7.33
CA LYS A 54 2.94 -7.86 6.72
C LYS A 54 3.76 -6.64 6.33
N THR A 55 3.15 -5.47 6.19
CA THR A 55 3.89 -4.24 5.90
C THR A 55 4.49 -3.67 7.17
N GLU A 56 5.80 -3.49 7.20
CA GLU A 56 6.53 -2.96 8.37
C GLU A 56 6.56 -1.42 8.41
N LEU A 57 6.04 -0.76 7.38
CA LEU A 57 5.83 0.69 7.36
C LEU A 57 4.45 1.03 7.95
N PRO A 58 4.28 2.23 8.55
CA PRO A 58 2.96 2.70 8.97
C PRO A 58 1.98 2.71 7.81
N VAL A 59 0.79 2.15 8.02
CA VAL A 59 -0.30 2.12 7.05
C VAL A 59 -1.44 2.99 7.55
N LEU A 60 -1.87 3.95 6.72
CA LEU A 60 -3.09 4.72 6.94
C LEU A 60 -4.23 4.05 6.17
N VAL A 61 -5.37 3.85 6.82
CA VAL A 61 -6.55 3.21 6.23
C VAL A 61 -7.74 4.15 6.35
N ASP A 62 -8.44 4.32 5.24
CA ASP A 62 -9.72 5.03 5.16
C ASP A 62 -10.85 4.02 4.97
N PHE A 63 -11.72 3.88 5.97
CA PHE A 63 -12.92 3.06 5.90
C PHE A 63 -14.11 3.95 5.51
N TRP A 64 -14.57 3.80 4.28
CA TRP A 64 -15.65 4.60 3.72
C TRP A 64 -16.72 3.72 3.08
N ALA A 65 -17.88 4.30 2.79
CA ALA A 65 -18.88 3.69 1.94
C ALA A 65 -19.51 4.77 1.07
N GLY A 66 -19.87 4.46 -0.19
CA GLY A 66 -20.40 5.46 -1.14
C GLY A 66 -21.71 6.13 -0.70
N TRP A 67 -22.37 5.59 0.32
CA TRP A 67 -23.59 6.11 0.93
C TRP A 67 -23.35 6.78 2.30
N CYS A 68 -22.12 6.71 2.82
CA CYS A 68 -21.74 7.17 4.15
C CYS A 68 -20.67 8.27 4.02
N GLY A 69 -21.12 9.53 3.93
CA GLY A 69 -20.25 10.72 3.90
C GLY A 69 -20.86 11.88 3.09
N PRO A 70 -20.55 13.15 3.41
CA PRO A 70 -20.90 14.26 2.52
C PRO A 70 -20.18 14.07 1.19
N ARG A 71 -20.94 14.11 0.08
CA ARG A 71 -20.53 13.77 -1.29
C ARG A 71 -19.05 14.04 -1.55
N SER A 72 -18.24 12.98 -1.61
CA SER A 72 -16.81 13.06 -1.87
C SER A 72 -16.55 13.73 -3.22
N ALA A 73 -15.65 14.72 -3.21
CA ALA A 73 -15.24 15.49 -4.37
C ALA A 73 -14.63 14.58 -5.45
N SER A 74 -14.91 14.98 -6.69
CA SER A 74 -14.50 14.38 -7.95
C SER A 74 -12.98 14.36 -8.16
#